data_AF-A0A6I2YTI8-F1
#
_entry.id   AF-A0A6I2YTI8-F1
#
_cell.length_a   1.000
_cell.length_b   1.000
_cell.length_c   1.000
_cell.angle_alpha   90.00
_cell.angle_beta   90.00
_cell.angle_gamma   90.00
#
_symmetry.space_group_name_H-M   'P 1'
#
loop_
_entity.id
_entity.type
_entity.pdbx_description
1 polymer ?
#
loop_
_entity_poly.entity_id
_entity_poly.type
_entity_poly.pdbx_seq_one_letter_code
_entity_poly.pdbx_strand_id
1 'polypeptide(L)'
;MGLSMNIVNQMVLFSIFALSLNILMGFAGQASIAHAAFGAVGGYTAGVLGATHHWSFPAAVVVAFILSGVIGVLVSLPALRLPNEFVILLTLAFAYIVASTVISIDALGGQYGLQGLGDISLFGKKFVSPSEVFILLVVIGVIVFLACWRLGESSFGRVLKGIREDELATKALGKHTVGFKVVAFGTTSAVAGLGGALFVFYYQQVSPQQWTLNQAIAMIAMVVLGGTGNLIGSVLGAVVITASTPILENVVHINPSRATFAQMIIYGAALVLFMMYRPEGILRERHGRLRAAGKGYVEASITPLGVGNGGAENQQEWKKLLDRVATTTVQRPAGDGVTALKVRGLVKHFGGIKAVNGVDLDLPLGKVTALIGPNGAGKSTLFGLFTGFISADQGVIEYRGQSLRGMRPDQIAKLGVVRSFQDTRLFRQMTALENVMSAVPGQSGESLLSLYFLPWKVRASNRSAKAIALDQLRIVGMDRHANTLCADLAHGEQKLVAIARALATGAEVLLLDEPTSGVDEQWMHHVAETIKRLPEIGKTVCIVEHNLAFLERLQANCYFLESGSVRTHGSLRELMENEDLRKAYFAV
;
A
#
# COMPACT_ATOMS: atom_id res chain seq x y z
N MET A 1 -5.79 37.37 -25.98
CA MET A 1 -4.62 36.60 -25.51
C MET A 1 -5.02 35.14 -25.37
N GLY A 2 -4.98 34.37 -26.44
CA GLY A 2 -5.19 32.93 -26.38
C GLY A 2 -3.85 32.23 -26.17
N LEU A 3 -3.77 31.28 -25.23
CA LEU A 3 -2.66 30.33 -25.20
C LEU A 3 -2.55 29.68 -26.60
N SER A 4 -1.34 29.59 -27.14
CA SER A 4 -1.16 28.89 -28.41
C SER A 4 -1.63 27.44 -28.25
N MET A 5 -2.27 26.90 -29.29
CA MET A 5 -2.76 25.51 -29.25
C MET A 5 -1.62 24.52 -28.93
N ASN A 6 -0.37 24.88 -29.28
CA ASN A 6 0.79 24.08 -28.95
C ASN A 6 1.04 23.95 -27.44
N ILE A 7 0.87 25.04 -26.68
CA ILE A 7 1.03 25.00 -25.22
C ILE A 7 -0.08 24.13 -24.62
N VAL A 8 -1.31 24.23 -25.13
CA VAL A 8 -2.42 23.42 -24.63
C VAL A 8 -2.18 21.93 -24.89
N ASN A 9 -1.67 21.55 -26.05
CA ASN A 9 -1.25 20.18 -26.35
C ASN A 9 -0.14 19.70 -25.41
N GLN A 10 0.82 20.56 -25.12
CA GLN A 10 1.90 20.28 -24.18
C GLN A 10 1.38 20.03 -22.75
N MET A 11 0.37 20.77 -22.30
CA MET A 11 -0.28 20.54 -21.00
C MET A 11 -0.91 19.14 -20.93
N VAL A 12 -1.57 18.69 -22.00
CA VAL A 12 -2.18 17.35 -22.07
C VAL A 12 -1.11 16.26 -22.06
N LEU A 13 -0.03 16.43 -22.83
CA LEU A 13 1.10 15.48 -22.86
C LEU A 13 1.75 15.34 -21.48
N PHE A 14 2.06 16.45 -20.81
CA PHE A 14 2.64 16.39 -19.46
C PHE A 14 1.66 15.91 -18.40
N SER A 15 0.35 16.06 -18.61
CA SER A 15 -0.65 15.45 -17.74
C SER A 15 -0.56 13.93 -17.76
N ILE A 16 -0.26 13.30 -18.90
CA ILE A 16 -0.05 11.83 -19.00
C ILE A 16 1.13 11.39 -18.13
N PHE A 17 2.24 12.13 -18.18
CA PHE A 17 3.41 11.87 -17.33
C PHE A 17 3.12 12.11 -15.84
N ALA A 18 2.43 13.19 -15.51
CA ALA A 18 2.07 13.50 -14.13
C ALA A 18 1.11 12.44 -13.54
N LEU A 19 0.15 11.96 -14.33
CA LEU A 19 -0.77 10.90 -13.93
C LEU A 19 -0.05 9.57 -13.66
N SER A 20 0.85 9.16 -14.56
CA SER A 20 1.61 7.92 -14.36
C SER A 20 2.55 8.01 -13.17
N LEU A 21 3.28 9.12 -13.02
CA LEU A 21 4.16 9.35 -11.88
C LEU A 21 3.40 9.40 -10.56
N ASN A 22 2.19 9.98 -10.53
CA ASN A 22 1.40 10.05 -9.31
C ASN A 22 0.93 8.66 -8.83
N ILE A 23 0.73 7.68 -9.71
CA ILE A 23 0.47 6.30 -9.27
C ILE A 23 1.68 5.73 -8.51
N LEU A 24 2.90 5.97 -8.98
CA LEU A 24 4.09 5.45 -8.32
C LEU A 24 4.47 6.25 -7.06
N MET A 25 4.58 7.57 -7.20
CA MET A 25 4.98 8.47 -6.12
C MET A 25 3.84 8.70 -5.13
N GLY A 26 2.66 9.05 -5.63
CA GLY A 26 1.50 9.38 -4.80
C GLY A 26 0.83 8.18 -4.17
N PHE A 27 0.60 7.08 -4.90
CA PHE A 27 -0.08 5.91 -4.32
C PHE A 27 0.89 4.93 -3.69
N ALA A 28 2.01 4.58 -4.34
CA ALA A 28 2.95 3.59 -3.80
C ALA A 28 4.03 4.18 -2.87
N GLY A 29 4.16 5.50 -2.79
CA GLY A 29 5.16 6.16 -1.93
C GLY A 29 6.58 6.10 -2.46
N GLN A 30 6.76 5.78 -3.75
CA GLN A 30 8.08 5.58 -4.34
C GLN A 30 8.42 6.75 -5.26
N ALA A 31 9.32 7.62 -4.80
CA ALA A 31 9.87 8.67 -5.65
C ALA A 31 10.72 8.06 -6.77
N SER A 32 10.54 8.55 -7.99
CA SER A 32 11.22 8.03 -9.18
C SER A 32 11.58 9.16 -10.14
N ILE A 33 12.87 9.27 -10.45
CA ILE A 33 13.41 10.22 -11.43
C ILE A 33 13.38 9.60 -12.85
N ALA A 34 13.12 8.30 -12.96
CA ALA A 34 13.16 7.55 -14.22
C ALA A 34 12.00 7.85 -15.18
N HIS A 35 10.97 8.62 -14.80
CA HIS A 35 9.82 8.86 -15.68
C HIS A 35 10.19 9.59 -16.97
N ALA A 36 11.14 10.53 -16.93
CA ALA A 36 11.70 11.14 -18.14
C ALA A 36 12.47 10.12 -18.99
N ALA A 37 13.20 9.20 -18.36
CA ALA A 37 13.94 8.14 -19.05
C ALA A 37 13.00 7.12 -19.72
N PHE A 38 11.88 6.76 -19.09
CA PHE A 38 10.86 5.93 -19.73
C PHE A 38 10.14 6.66 -20.86
N GLY A 39 9.97 7.97 -20.74
CA GLY A 39 9.57 8.85 -21.83
C GLY A 39 10.56 8.80 -23.00
N ALA A 40 11.87 8.86 -22.71
CA ALA A 40 12.93 8.71 -23.71
C ALA A 40 12.86 7.34 -24.40
N VAL A 41 12.80 6.24 -23.63
CA VAL A 41 12.66 4.88 -24.18
C VAL A 41 11.47 4.82 -25.15
N GLY A 42 10.29 5.29 -24.74
CA GLY A 42 9.10 5.28 -25.59
C GLY A 42 9.22 6.19 -26.81
N GLY A 43 9.75 7.40 -26.62
CA GLY A 43 9.98 8.38 -27.68
C GLY A 43 10.99 7.89 -28.72
N TYR A 44 12.12 7.32 -28.30
CA TYR A 44 13.12 6.77 -29.23
C TYR A 44 12.62 5.50 -29.93
N THR A 45 11.86 4.65 -29.23
CA THR A 45 11.23 3.49 -29.86
C THR A 45 10.26 3.91 -30.96
N ALA A 46 9.36 4.85 -30.66
CA ALA A 46 8.44 5.41 -31.64
C ALA A 46 9.18 6.17 -32.76
N GLY A 47 10.24 6.89 -32.42
CA GLY A 47 11.07 7.65 -33.34
C GLY A 47 11.77 6.78 -34.37
N VAL A 48 12.42 5.70 -33.93
CA VAL A 48 13.05 4.71 -34.82
C VAL A 48 11.99 4.02 -35.69
N LEU A 49 10.90 3.54 -35.10
CA LEU A 49 9.86 2.85 -35.88
C LEU A 49 9.22 3.76 -36.93
N GLY A 50 8.97 5.03 -36.61
CA GLY A 50 8.40 6.00 -37.54
C GLY A 50 9.38 6.52 -38.60
N ALA A 51 10.56 6.99 -38.16
CA ALA A 51 11.50 7.68 -39.04
C ALA A 51 12.28 6.73 -39.95
N THR A 52 12.78 5.60 -39.43
CA THR A 52 13.61 4.66 -40.20
C THR A 52 12.84 3.46 -40.75
N HIS A 53 11.83 2.95 -40.03
CA HIS A 53 11.05 1.80 -40.49
C HIS A 53 9.68 2.16 -41.10
N HIS A 54 9.29 3.45 -41.06
CA HIS A 54 8.02 3.95 -41.61
C HIS A 54 6.77 3.22 -41.09
N TRP A 55 6.81 2.77 -39.83
CA TRP A 55 5.65 2.16 -39.18
C TRP A 55 4.56 3.20 -38.96
N SER A 56 3.30 2.75 -39.02
CA SER A 56 2.16 3.61 -38.70
C SER A 56 2.21 4.12 -37.25
N PHE A 57 1.71 5.34 -37.04
CA PHE A 57 1.63 5.99 -35.74
C PHE A 57 1.06 5.07 -34.62
N PRO A 58 -0.08 4.37 -34.79
CA PRO A 58 -0.61 3.52 -33.74
C PRO A 58 0.30 2.33 -33.40
N ALA A 59 0.91 1.71 -34.41
CA ALA A 59 1.80 0.56 -34.19
C ALA A 59 3.06 0.97 -33.42
N ALA A 60 3.68 2.09 -33.80
CA ALA A 60 4.84 2.64 -33.11
C ALA A 60 4.54 2.99 -31.64
N VAL A 61 3.37 3.61 -31.38
CA VAL A 61 2.92 3.95 -30.02
C VAL A 61 2.68 2.71 -29.16
N VAL A 62 2.07 1.65 -29.71
CA VAL A 62 1.82 0.40 -28.97
C VAL A 62 3.13 -0.29 -28.61
N VAL A 63 4.08 -0.37 -29.53
CA VAL A 63 5.40 -0.96 -29.24
C VAL A 63 6.15 -0.14 -28.20
N ALA A 64 6.12 1.19 -28.29
CA ALA A 64 6.70 2.08 -27.28
C ALA A 64 6.09 1.86 -25.89
N PHE A 65 4.77 1.73 -25.79
CA PHE A 65 4.07 1.44 -24.54
C PHE A 65 4.51 0.09 -23.93
N ILE A 66 4.55 -0.97 -24.74
CA ILE A 66 4.94 -2.31 -24.29
C ILE A 66 6.41 -2.34 -23.87
N LEU A 67 7.31 -1.80 -24.69
CA LEU A 67 8.74 -1.84 -24.42
C LEU A 67 9.09 -1.05 -23.16
N SER A 68 8.55 0.17 -22.99
CA SER A 68 8.76 0.93 -21.75
C SER A 68 8.21 0.21 -20.52
N GLY A 69 7.10 -0.53 -20.66
CA GLY A 69 6.58 -1.37 -19.58
C GLY A 69 7.50 -2.52 -19.21
N VAL A 70 8.03 -3.25 -20.21
CA VAL A 70 8.98 -4.35 -20.01
C VAL A 70 10.26 -3.84 -19.36
N ILE A 71 10.83 -2.74 -19.85
CA ILE A 71 12.03 -2.13 -19.25
C ILE A 71 11.73 -1.64 -17.83
N GLY A 72 10.55 -1.06 -17.58
CA GLY A 72 10.11 -0.69 -16.23
C GLY A 72 10.08 -1.87 -15.26
N VAL A 73 9.57 -3.03 -15.69
CA VAL A 73 9.61 -4.26 -14.89
C VAL A 73 11.06 -4.69 -14.63
N LEU A 74 11.91 -4.73 -15.65
CA LEU A 74 13.32 -5.11 -15.51
C LEU A 74 14.09 -4.21 -14.54
N VAL A 75 13.90 -2.89 -14.63
CA VAL A 75 14.52 -1.90 -13.73
C VAL A 75 14.00 -2.04 -12.30
N SER A 76 12.73 -2.45 -12.13
CA SER A 76 12.17 -2.67 -10.79
C SER A 76 12.75 -3.89 -10.07
N LEU A 77 13.27 -4.90 -10.78
CA LEU A 77 13.76 -6.14 -10.17
C LEU A 77 14.97 -5.93 -9.24
N PRO A 78 16.03 -5.19 -9.62
CA PRO A 78 17.08 -4.78 -8.68
C PRO A 78 16.56 -3.93 -7.53
N ALA A 79 15.57 -3.06 -7.80
CA ALA A 79 14.95 -2.18 -6.79
C ALA A 79 14.32 -2.97 -5.63
N LEU A 80 13.93 -4.23 -5.86
CA LEU A 80 13.35 -5.11 -4.83
C LEU A 80 14.31 -5.47 -3.71
N ARG A 81 15.62 -5.37 -3.95
CA ARG A 81 16.66 -5.70 -2.96
C ARG A 81 17.16 -4.46 -2.23
N LEU A 82 16.72 -3.28 -2.64
CA LEU A 82 17.17 -2.01 -2.11
C LEU A 82 16.13 -1.44 -1.14
N PRO A 83 16.57 -0.81 -0.03
CA PRO A 83 15.68 0.01 0.78
C PRO A 83 15.06 1.13 -0.07
N ASN A 84 13.86 1.58 0.33
CA ASN A 84 13.06 2.52 -0.49
C ASN A 84 13.82 3.82 -0.85
N GLU A 85 14.73 4.29 0.03
CA GLU A 85 15.58 5.47 -0.21
C GLU A 85 16.59 5.30 -1.36
N PHE A 86 17.08 4.08 -1.60
CA PHE A 86 18.03 3.78 -2.67
C PHE A 86 17.36 3.61 -4.03
N VAL A 87 16.02 3.49 -4.09
CA VAL A 87 15.27 3.41 -5.34
C VAL A 87 15.45 4.68 -6.16
N ILE A 88 15.53 5.85 -5.52
CA ILE A 88 15.76 7.13 -6.21
C ILE A 88 17.10 7.10 -6.94
N LEU A 89 18.18 6.67 -6.27
CA LEU A 89 19.52 6.55 -6.84
C LEU A 89 19.54 5.57 -8.02
N LEU A 90 18.88 4.42 -7.90
CA LEU A 90 18.73 3.47 -8.99
C LEU A 90 18.02 4.10 -10.20
N THR A 91 16.92 4.84 -9.97
CA THR A 91 16.17 5.50 -11.05
C THR A 91 16.96 6.62 -11.72
N LEU A 92 17.81 7.32 -10.96
CA LEU A 92 18.72 8.33 -11.48
C LEU A 92 19.83 7.69 -12.35
N ALA A 93 20.44 6.60 -11.87
CA ALA A 93 21.43 5.86 -12.63
C ALA A 93 20.84 5.33 -13.94
N PHE A 94 19.62 4.77 -13.90
CA PHE A 94 18.90 4.35 -15.09
C PHE A 94 18.66 5.51 -16.07
N ALA A 95 18.25 6.68 -15.58
CA ALA A 95 18.06 7.85 -16.44
C ALA A 95 19.36 8.28 -17.13
N TYR A 96 20.49 8.25 -16.42
CA TYR A 96 21.80 8.56 -16.98
C TYR A 96 22.25 7.53 -18.03
N ILE A 97 22.00 6.24 -17.77
CA ILE A 97 22.27 5.16 -18.72
C ILE A 97 21.49 5.40 -20.01
N VAL A 98 20.17 5.62 -19.91
CA VAL A 98 19.32 5.86 -21.10
C VAL A 98 19.81 7.08 -21.88
N ALA A 99 20.08 8.21 -21.21
CA ALA A 99 20.57 9.42 -21.87
C ALA A 99 21.91 9.18 -22.57
N SER A 100 22.85 8.47 -21.93
CA SER A 100 24.16 8.16 -22.50
C SER A 100 24.03 7.22 -23.70
N THR A 101 23.24 6.14 -23.57
CA THR A 101 23.01 5.17 -24.65
C THR A 101 22.42 5.82 -25.89
N VAL A 102 21.43 6.70 -25.71
CA VAL A 102 20.79 7.43 -26.80
C VAL A 102 21.79 8.32 -27.54
N ILE A 103 22.67 9.01 -26.81
CA ILE A 103 23.68 9.90 -27.42
C ILE A 103 24.77 9.11 -28.14
N SER A 104 25.14 7.94 -27.61
CA SER A 104 26.25 7.13 -28.14
C SER A 104 25.90 6.28 -29.35
N ILE A 105 24.61 6.01 -29.62
CA ILE A 105 24.20 5.15 -30.73
C ILE A 105 23.74 5.99 -31.91
N ASP A 106 24.49 5.97 -33.01
CA ASP A 106 24.18 6.72 -34.24
C ASP A 106 22.83 6.30 -34.86
N ALA A 107 22.45 5.02 -34.75
CA ALA A 107 21.17 4.51 -35.22
C ALA A 107 19.96 5.15 -34.49
N LEU A 108 20.17 5.74 -33.31
CA LEU A 108 19.17 6.50 -32.57
C LEU A 108 19.25 8.01 -32.88
N GLY A 109 20.08 8.43 -33.84
CA GLY A 109 20.29 9.83 -34.19
C GLY A 109 21.37 10.55 -33.37
N GLY A 110 22.04 9.83 -32.47
CA GLY A 110 23.12 10.36 -31.64
C GLY A 110 22.73 11.65 -30.87
N GLN A 111 23.62 12.63 -30.87
CA GLN A 111 23.41 13.90 -30.16
C GLN A 111 22.27 14.77 -30.73
N TYR A 112 21.95 14.59 -32.03
CA TYR A 112 20.95 15.39 -32.75
C TYR A 112 19.55 14.77 -32.72
N GLY A 113 19.48 13.45 -32.51
CA GLY A 113 18.24 12.70 -32.51
C GLY A 113 17.68 12.41 -33.91
N LEU A 114 16.41 12.00 -33.98
CA LEU A 114 15.74 11.62 -35.23
C LEU A 114 14.65 12.62 -35.58
N GLN A 115 14.46 12.86 -36.87
CA GLN A 115 13.41 13.72 -37.44
C GLN A 115 12.62 12.95 -38.50
N GLY A 116 11.46 13.48 -38.89
CA GLY A 116 10.67 12.89 -39.97
C GLY A 116 9.96 11.60 -39.58
N LEU A 117 9.36 11.58 -38.38
CA LEU A 117 8.69 10.40 -37.80
C LEU A 117 7.43 9.97 -38.58
N GLY A 118 6.97 10.79 -39.51
CA GLY A 118 5.78 10.54 -40.33
C GLY A 118 4.50 11.14 -39.75
N ASP A 119 3.43 11.05 -40.53
CA ASP A 119 2.16 11.68 -40.19
C ASP A 119 1.46 10.99 -39.01
N ILE A 120 0.89 11.77 -38.11
CA ILE A 120 -0.09 11.27 -37.14
C ILE A 120 -1.34 10.89 -37.92
N SER A 121 -1.58 9.59 -38.07
CA SER A 121 -2.74 9.07 -38.81
C SER A 121 -3.44 7.93 -38.06
N LEU A 122 -4.77 7.96 -38.06
CA LEU A 122 -5.64 6.94 -37.49
C LEU A 122 -6.74 6.59 -38.49
N PHE A 123 -6.89 5.30 -38.79
CA PHE A 123 -7.91 4.79 -39.72
C PHE A 123 -7.93 5.54 -41.07
N GLY A 124 -6.75 5.93 -41.58
CA GLY A 124 -6.60 6.67 -42.84
C GLY A 124 -6.77 8.19 -42.75
N LYS A 125 -7.26 8.74 -41.63
CA LYS A 125 -7.33 10.19 -41.40
C LYS A 125 -6.00 10.71 -40.86
N LYS A 126 -5.43 11.71 -41.54
CA LYS A 126 -4.22 12.44 -41.10
C LYS A 126 -4.59 13.64 -40.22
N PHE A 127 -3.80 13.88 -39.18
CA PHE A 127 -3.94 15.01 -38.27
C PHE A 127 -2.74 15.91 -38.45
N VAL A 128 -2.94 17.07 -39.08
CA VAL A 128 -1.84 17.96 -39.49
C VAL A 128 -1.84 19.25 -38.66
N SER A 129 -3.02 19.75 -38.29
CA SER A 129 -3.10 20.99 -37.51
C SER A 129 -3.00 20.72 -35.99
N PRO A 130 -2.40 21.64 -35.21
CA PRO A 130 -2.36 21.52 -33.74
C PRO A 130 -3.73 21.36 -33.09
N SER A 131 -4.79 21.94 -33.67
CA SER A 131 -6.18 21.81 -33.21
C SER A 131 -6.78 20.43 -33.48
N GLU A 132 -6.42 19.79 -34.59
CA GLU A 132 -6.83 18.42 -34.88
C GLU A 132 -6.15 17.43 -33.94
N VAL A 133 -4.85 17.61 -33.71
CA VAL A 133 -4.07 16.78 -32.78
C VAL A 133 -4.55 16.96 -31.33
N PHE A 134 -5.01 18.15 -30.95
CA PHE A 134 -5.56 18.41 -29.62
C PHE A 134 -6.70 17.46 -29.24
N ILE A 135 -7.67 17.26 -30.14
CA ILE A 135 -8.80 16.36 -29.88
C ILE A 135 -8.30 14.94 -29.63
N LEU A 136 -7.34 14.47 -30.44
CA LEU A 136 -6.73 13.16 -30.28
C LEU A 136 -6.01 13.03 -28.92
N LEU A 137 -5.17 14.01 -28.57
CA LEU A 137 -4.43 14.01 -27.31
C LEU A 137 -5.36 14.05 -26.10
N VAL A 138 -6.44 14.84 -26.14
CA VAL A 138 -7.44 14.88 -25.07
C VAL A 138 -8.13 13.54 -24.92
N VAL A 139 -8.55 12.90 -26.02
CA VAL A 139 -9.17 11.56 -25.94
C VAL A 139 -8.22 10.55 -25.29
N ILE A 140 -6.96 10.51 -25.72
CA ILE A 140 -5.96 9.61 -25.12
C ILE A 140 -5.70 9.99 -23.65
N GLY A 141 -5.58 11.28 -23.35
CA GLY A 141 -5.39 11.79 -22.00
C GLY A 141 -6.55 11.42 -21.06
N VAL A 142 -7.80 11.48 -21.52
CA VAL A 142 -8.97 11.03 -20.76
C VAL A 142 -8.94 9.51 -20.56
N ILE A 143 -8.57 8.73 -21.57
CA ILE A 143 -8.43 7.27 -21.42
C ILE A 143 -7.37 6.94 -20.37
N VAL A 144 -6.20 7.60 -20.42
CA VAL A 144 -5.14 7.44 -19.43
C VAL A 144 -5.62 7.86 -18.04
N PHE A 145 -6.30 9.00 -17.93
CA PHE A 145 -6.88 9.48 -16.67
C PHE A 145 -7.86 8.45 -16.09
N LEU A 146 -8.78 7.93 -16.89
CA LEU A 146 -9.76 6.93 -16.45
C LEU A 146 -9.09 5.61 -16.06
N ALA A 147 -8.02 5.20 -16.77
CA ALA A 147 -7.25 4.02 -16.43
C ALA A 147 -6.52 4.19 -15.08
N CYS A 148 -5.79 5.29 -14.90
CA CYS A 148 -5.14 5.64 -13.64
C CYS A 148 -6.16 5.80 -12.50
N TRP A 149 -7.30 6.44 -12.75
CA TRP A 149 -8.39 6.60 -11.79
C TRP A 149 -8.92 5.26 -11.33
N ARG A 150 -9.20 4.36 -12.28
CA ARG A 150 -9.66 3.01 -12.00
C ARG A 150 -8.64 2.20 -11.21
N LEU A 151 -7.34 2.35 -11.50
CA LEU A 151 -6.26 1.73 -10.74
C LEU A 151 -6.19 2.26 -9.31
N GLY A 152 -6.21 3.58 -9.13
CA GLY A 152 -6.15 4.22 -7.81
C GLY A 152 -7.33 3.89 -6.90
N GLU A 153 -8.55 3.82 -7.44
CA GLU A 153 -9.78 3.53 -6.69
C GLU A 153 -10.06 2.02 -6.50
N SER A 154 -9.21 1.16 -7.07
CA SER A 154 -9.35 -0.29 -6.94
C SER A 154 -8.75 -0.82 -5.63
N SER A 155 -8.93 -2.12 -5.36
CA SER A 155 -8.19 -2.78 -4.29
C SER A 155 -6.69 -2.82 -4.55
N PHE A 156 -6.22 -2.79 -5.82
CA PHE A 156 -4.79 -2.61 -6.13
C PHE A 156 -4.27 -1.25 -5.63
N GLY A 157 -4.96 -0.16 -5.96
CA GLY A 157 -4.61 1.18 -5.49
C GLY A 157 -4.64 1.31 -3.97
N ARG A 158 -5.58 0.62 -3.31
CA ARG A 158 -5.63 0.55 -1.85
C ARG A 158 -4.43 -0.17 -1.24
N VAL A 159 -3.98 -1.28 -1.84
CA VAL A 159 -2.75 -1.96 -1.41
C VAL A 159 -1.53 -1.06 -1.63
N LEU A 160 -1.44 -0.33 -2.74
CA LEU A 160 -0.36 0.63 -2.97
C LEU A 160 -0.31 1.71 -1.88
N LYS A 161 -1.44 2.33 -1.56
CA LYS A 161 -1.54 3.31 -0.47
C LYS A 161 -1.14 2.69 0.88
N GLY A 162 -1.49 1.44 1.13
CA GLY A 162 -1.04 0.69 2.31
C GLY A 162 0.48 0.50 2.34
N ILE A 163 1.09 0.20 1.20
CA ILE A 163 2.56 0.10 1.06
C ILE A 163 3.24 1.44 1.36
N ARG A 164 2.68 2.55 0.83
CA ARG A 164 3.19 3.91 1.05
C ARG A 164 3.21 4.27 2.54
N GLU A 165 2.15 3.93 3.25
CA GLU A 165 2.02 4.29 4.68
C GLU A 165 2.77 3.32 5.59
N ASP A 166 2.59 2.02 5.40
CA ASP A 166 3.28 1.00 6.18
C ASP A 166 3.41 -0.34 5.42
N GLU A 167 4.56 -0.53 4.79
CA GLU A 167 4.86 -1.73 4.01
C GLU A 167 4.88 -3.01 4.87
N LEU A 168 5.35 -2.93 6.12
CA LEU A 168 5.42 -4.09 7.00
C LEU A 168 4.02 -4.52 7.45
N ALA A 169 3.14 -3.57 7.79
CA ALA A 169 1.74 -3.86 8.08
C ALA A 169 1.05 -4.48 6.85
N THR A 170 1.30 -3.94 5.65
CA THR A 170 0.71 -4.49 4.42
C THR A 170 1.17 -5.93 4.14
N LYS A 171 2.44 -6.26 4.39
CA LYS A 171 2.96 -7.64 4.32
C LYS A 171 2.27 -8.57 5.33
N ALA A 172 2.06 -8.10 6.57
CA ALA A 172 1.41 -8.88 7.62
C ALA A 172 -0.06 -9.22 7.31
N LEU A 173 -0.72 -8.42 6.45
CA LEU A 173 -2.07 -8.70 5.94
C LEU A 173 -2.11 -9.71 4.77
N GLY A 174 -0.99 -10.37 4.45
CA GLY A 174 -0.94 -11.36 3.37
C GLY A 174 -0.75 -10.77 1.98
N LYS A 175 -0.35 -9.50 1.85
CA LYS A 175 -0.12 -8.88 0.53
C LYS A 175 1.34 -9.02 0.11
N HIS A 176 1.55 -9.48 -1.13
CA HIS A 176 2.88 -9.60 -1.73
C HIS A 176 3.36 -8.23 -2.25
N THR A 177 3.76 -7.36 -1.33
CA THR A 177 4.09 -5.95 -1.63
C THR A 177 5.12 -5.75 -2.75
N VAL A 178 6.10 -6.65 -2.84
CA VAL A 178 7.09 -6.70 -3.92
C VAL A 178 6.41 -6.80 -5.29
N GLY A 179 5.47 -7.73 -5.48
CA GLY A 179 4.76 -7.90 -6.74
C GLY A 179 3.94 -6.68 -7.12
N PHE A 180 3.28 -6.05 -6.15
CA PHE A 180 2.53 -4.80 -6.38
C PHE A 180 3.46 -3.66 -6.84
N LYS A 181 4.65 -3.52 -6.25
CA LYS A 181 5.65 -2.52 -6.67
C LYS A 181 6.16 -2.77 -8.10
N VAL A 182 6.49 -4.02 -8.46
CA VAL A 182 6.93 -4.38 -9.82
C VAL A 182 5.85 -4.03 -10.85
N VAL A 183 4.60 -4.41 -10.56
CA VAL A 183 3.46 -4.15 -11.43
C VAL A 183 3.18 -2.65 -11.55
N ALA A 184 3.28 -1.90 -10.45
CA ALA A 184 3.16 -0.44 -10.46
C ALA A 184 4.25 0.19 -11.33
N PHE A 185 5.53 -0.16 -11.12
CA PHE A 185 6.64 0.33 -11.95
C PHE A 185 6.44 0.02 -13.44
N GLY A 186 6.11 -1.22 -13.79
CA GLY A 186 5.88 -1.61 -15.18
C GLY A 186 4.75 -0.81 -15.83
N THR A 187 3.61 -0.66 -15.14
CA THR A 187 2.47 0.08 -15.68
C THR A 187 2.72 1.58 -15.82
N THR A 188 3.34 2.22 -14.83
CA THR A 188 3.62 3.66 -14.91
C THR A 188 4.70 3.96 -15.95
N SER A 189 5.68 3.06 -16.12
CA SER A 189 6.69 3.15 -17.18
C SER A 189 6.08 3.00 -18.56
N ALA A 190 5.12 2.07 -18.74
CA ALA A 190 4.40 1.92 -20.00
C ALA A 190 3.63 3.21 -20.37
N VAL A 191 2.92 3.82 -19.40
CA VAL A 191 2.18 5.08 -19.61
C VAL A 191 3.13 6.26 -19.87
N ALA A 192 4.28 6.32 -19.18
CA ALA A 192 5.32 7.31 -19.48
C ALA A 192 5.89 7.13 -20.89
N GLY A 193 6.10 5.88 -21.34
CA GLY A 193 6.51 5.56 -22.71
C GLY A 193 5.47 5.98 -23.76
N LEU A 194 4.19 5.78 -23.49
CA LEU A 194 3.09 6.32 -24.30
C LEU A 194 3.15 7.84 -24.38
N GLY A 195 3.32 8.53 -23.25
CA GLY A 195 3.51 9.99 -23.22
C GLY A 195 4.70 10.43 -24.08
N GLY A 196 5.80 9.67 -24.02
CA GLY A 196 7.00 9.91 -24.83
C GLY A 196 6.78 9.72 -26.32
N ALA A 197 6.12 8.63 -26.72
CA ALA A 197 5.78 8.37 -28.11
C ALA A 197 4.87 9.46 -28.69
N LEU A 198 3.82 9.86 -27.96
CA LEU A 198 2.92 10.93 -28.38
C LEU A 198 3.65 12.27 -28.50
N PHE A 199 4.57 12.55 -27.57
CA PHE A 199 5.37 13.77 -27.56
C PHE A 199 6.22 13.88 -28.84
N VAL A 200 6.96 12.83 -29.20
CA VAL A 200 7.88 12.90 -30.36
C VAL A 200 7.14 12.96 -31.69
N PHE A 201 6.00 12.25 -31.83
CA PHE A 201 5.16 12.36 -33.03
C PHE A 201 4.53 13.75 -33.15
N TYR A 202 4.18 14.37 -32.02
CA TYR A 202 3.62 15.72 -32.03
C TYR A 202 4.66 16.77 -32.44
N TYR A 203 5.88 16.68 -31.91
CA TYR A 203 6.97 17.61 -32.26
C TYR A 203 7.72 17.23 -33.54
N GLN A 204 7.39 16.09 -34.16
CA GLN A 204 8.04 15.57 -35.37
C GLN A 204 9.56 15.37 -35.25
N GLN A 205 10.07 15.30 -34.01
CA GLN A 205 11.45 14.97 -33.69
C GLN A 205 11.55 14.31 -32.33
N VAL A 206 12.55 13.46 -32.16
CA VAL A 206 13.02 12.98 -30.85
C VAL A 206 14.45 13.44 -30.65
N SER A 207 14.77 14.07 -29.52
CA SER A 207 16.14 14.49 -29.22
C SER A 207 16.52 14.26 -27.75
N PRO A 208 17.82 14.05 -27.43
CA PRO A 208 18.24 13.72 -26.07
C PRO A 208 17.96 14.85 -25.07
N GLN A 209 17.99 16.10 -25.55
CA GLN A 209 17.79 17.31 -24.74
C GLN A 209 16.34 17.45 -24.22
N GLN A 210 15.40 16.69 -24.77
CA GLN A 210 14.00 16.65 -24.32
C GLN A 210 13.83 15.82 -23.03
N TRP A 211 14.77 14.91 -22.74
CA TRP A 211 14.64 13.90 -21.68
C TRP A 211 15.69 14.07 -20.58
N THR A 212 15.77 15.27 -20.01
CA THR A 212 16.80 15.64 -19.04
C THR A 212 16.36 15.44 -17.59
N LEU A 213 17.33 15.51 -16.66
CA LEU A 213 17.05 15.56 -15.23
C LEU A 213 16.12 16.73 -14.85
N ASN A 214 16.28 17.89 -15.49
CA ASN A 214 15.39 19.04 -15.29
C ASN A 214 13.94 18.69 -15.63
N GLN A 215 13.73 17.95 -16.71
CA GLN A 215 12.41 17.50 -17.11
C GLN A 215 11.81 16.49 -16.12
N ALA A 216 12.62 15.58 -15.58
CA ALA A 216 12.20 14.66 -14.54
C ALA A 216 11.79 15.39 -13.24
N ILE A 217 12.57 16.39 -12.81
CA ILE A 217 12.26 17.24 -11.66
C ILE A 217 10.96 18.01 -11.91
N ALA A 218 10.75 18.53 -13.11
CA ALA A 218 9.49 19.21 -13.46
C ALA A 218 8.28 18.27 -13.34
N MET A 219 8.39 17.01 -13.79
CA MET A 219 7.32 16.01 -13.62
C MET A 219 7.02 15.74 -12.14
N ILE A 220 8.06 15.63 -11.30
CA ILE A 220 7.88 15.49 -9.84
C ILE A 220 7.17 16.73 -9.27
N ALA A 221 7.59 17.93 -9.68
CA ALA A 221 6.96 19.18 -9.25
C ALA A 221 5.47 19.23 -9.65
N MET A 222 5.10 18.76 -10.85
CA MET A 222 3.68 18.66 -11.26
C MET A 222 2.86 17.79 -10.31
N VAL A 223 3.42 16.67 -9.85
CA VAL A 223 2.73 15.76 -8.92
C VAL A 223 2.66 16.35 -7.51
N VAL A 224 3.78 16.86 -6.98
CA VAL A 224 3.86 17.41 -5.62
C VAL A 224 3.00 18.66 -5.48
N LEU A 225 3.13 19.61 -6.42
CA LEU A 225 2.32 20.84 -6.41
C LEU A 225 0.85 20.53 -6.68
N GLY A 226 0.57 19.63 -7.63
CA GLY A 226 -0.79 19.23 -7.97
C GLY A 226 -1.54 18.56 -6.80
N GLY A 227 -0.86 17.65 -6.12
CA GLY A 227 -1.38 16.84 -5.01
C GLY A 227 -0.98 15.39 -5.13
N THR A 228 -0.10 14.93 -4.23
CA THR A 228 0.31 13.52 -4.11
C THR A 228 -0.90 12.66 -3.74
N GLY A 229 -1.14 11.60 -4.53
CA GLY A 229 -2.32 10.74 -4.37
C GLY A 229 -3.62 11.31 -4.96
N ASN A 230 -3.61 12.52 -5.53
CA ASN A 230 -4.76 13.09 -6.25
C ASN A 230 -4.49 13.24 -7.76
N LEU A 231 -5.15 12.42 -8.57
CA LEU A 231 -4.96 12.43 -10.03
C LEU A 231 -5.44 13.71 -10.71
N ILE A 232 -6.52 14.33 -10.23
CA ILE A 232 -7.00 15.63 -10.73
C ILE A 232 -5.98 16.70 -10.36
N GLY A 233 -5.42 16.59 -9.15
CA GLY A 233 -4.29 17.39 -8.68
C GLY A 233 -3.13 17.35 -9.66
N SER A 234 -2.69 16.17 -10.08
CA SER A 234 -1.56 16.02 -11.02
C SER A 234 -1.83 16.66 -12.38
N VAL A 235 -3.06 16.58 -12.91
CA VAL A 235 -3.44 17.26 -14.15
C VAL A 235 -3.36 18.78 -13.96
N LEU A 236 -3.89 19.30 -12.85
CA LEU A 236 -3.80 20.72 -12.52
C LEU A 236 -2.34 21.17 -12.37
N GLY A 237 -1.51 20.37 -11.70
CA GLY A 237 -0.08 20.61 -11.56
C GLY A 237 0.63 20.64 -12.90
N ALA A 238 0.34 19.70 -13.80
CA ALA A 238 0.87 19.71 -15.17
C ALA A 238 0.46 20.98 -15.93
N VAL A 239 -0.81 21.39 -15.84
CA VAL A 239 -1.31 22.64 -16.46
C VAL A 239 -0.58 23.86 -15.90
N VAL A 240 -0.49 24.00 -14.58
CA VAL A 240 0.15 25.16 -13.92
C VAL A 240 1.63 25.24 -14.27
N ILE A 241 2.35 24.12 -14.19
CA ILE A 241 3.77 24.05 -14.48
C ILE A 241 3.99 24.34 -15.97
N THR A 242 3.33 23.64 -16.89
CA THR A 242 3.50 23.89 -18.32
C THR A 242 3.08 25.30 -18.75
N ALA A 243 2.06 25.89 -18.13
CA ALA A 243 1.64 27.27 -18.42
C ALA A 243 2.59 28.34 -17.85
N SER A 244 3.45 28.01 -16.89
CA SER A 244 4.27 29.02 -16.21
C SER A 244 5.27 29.73 -17.14
N THR A 245 5.94 29.03 -18.05
CA THR A 245 6.87 29.67 -19.02
C THR A 245 6.17 30.72 -19.88
N PRO A 246 5.09 30.39 -20.62
CA PRO A 246 4.43 31.37 -21.47
C PRO A 246 3.78 32.50 -20.68
N ILE A 247 3.41 32.28 -19.41
CA ILE A 247 2.95 33.37 -18.53
C ILE A 247 4.11 34.33 -18.20
N LEU A 248 5.28 33.81 -17.84
CA LEU A 248 6.46 34.65 -17.57
C LEU A 248 6.91 35.45 -18.80
N GLU A 249 6.84 34.83 -19.98
CA GLU A 249 7.23 35.47 -21.23
C GLU A 249 6.20 36.51 -21.72
N ASN A 250 4.91 36.15 -21.75
CA ASN A 250 3.89 36.98 -22.42
C ASN A 250 3.15 37.92 -21.46
N VAL A 251 3.12 37.62 -20.16
CA VAL A 251 2.41 38.43 -19.14
C VAL A 251 3.40 39.24 -18.31
N VAL A 252 4.51 38.61 -17.87
CA VAL A 252 5.54 39.29 -17.07
C VAL A 252 6.63 39.93 -17.95
N HIS A 253 6.59 39.69 -19.27
CA HIS A 253 7.51 40.25 -20.27
C HIS A 253 8.99 39.95 -19.97
N ILE A 254 9.27 38.76 -19.41
CA ILE A 254 10.63 38.30 -19.17
C ILE A 254 11.19 37.68 -20.45
N ASN A 255 12.45 38.01 -20.79
CA ASN A 255 13.17 37.40 -21.92
C ASN A 255 13.16 35.85 -21.81
N PRO A 256 12.96 35.10 -22.91
CA PRO A 256 12.83 33.63 -22.88
C PRO A 256 13.95 32.90 -22.15
N SER A 257 15.21 33.33 -22.34
CA SER A 257 16.35 32.74 -21.64
C SER A 257 16.26 32.95 -20.12
N ARG A 258 15.87 34.15 -19.66
CA ARG A 258 15.68 34.43 -18.23
C ARG A 258 14.42 33.80 -17.67
N ALA A 259 13.36 33.69 -18.47
CA ALA A 259 12.10 33.04 -18.09
C ALA A 259 12.32 31.57 -17.75
N THR A 260 13.14 30.85 -18.54
CA THR A 260 13.49 29.45 -18.28
C THR A 260 14.25 29.28 -16.95
N PHE A 261 15.24 30.14 -16.66
CA PHE A 261 15.95 30.10 -15.37
C PHE A 261 15.06 30.49 -14.19
N ALA A 262 14.27 31.56 -14.34
CA ALA A 262 13.33 32.01 -13.31
C ALA A 262 12.30 30.93 -12.98
N GLN A 263 11.78 30.23 -13.99
CA GLN A 263 10.87 29.10 -13.84
C GLN A 263 11.49 27.98 -12.99
N MET A 264 12.76 27.61 -13.22
CA MET A 264 13.44 26.60 -12.41
C MET A 264 13.53 27.01 -10.93
N ILE A 265 13.85 28.28 -10.66
CA ILE A 265 13.89 28.82 -9.30
C ILE A 265 12.50 28.79 -8.67
N ILE A 266 11.47 29.20 -9.41
CA ILE A 266 10.07 29.18 -8.96
C ILE A 266 9.64 27.76 -8.63
N TYR A 267 10.01 26.76 -9.44
CA TYR A 267 9.66 25.36 -9.17
C TYR A 267 10.34 24.82 -7.93
N GLY A 268 11.64 25.08 -7.77
CA GLY A 268 12.38 24.68 -6.57
C GLY A 268 11.79 25.31 -5.32
N ALA A 269 11.53 26.62 -5.35
CA ALA A 269 10.92 27.35 -4.23
C ALA A 269 9.50 26.86 -3.95
N ALA A 270 8.67 26.70 -4.97
CA ALA A 270 7.30 26.21 -4.82
C ALA A 270 7.27 24.79 -4.25
N LEU A 271 8.16 23.90 -4.71
CA LEU A 271 8.27 22.54 -4.18
C LEU A 271 8.63 22.55 -2.70
N VAL A 272 9.62 23.35 -2.29
CA VAL A 272 9.99 23.50 -0.86
C VAL A 272 8.84 24.09 -0.04
N LEU A 273 8.21 25.16 -0.51
CA LEU A 273 7.11 25.83 0.19
C LEU A 273 5.89 24.91 0.34
N PHE A 274 5.51 24.17 -0.71
CA PHE A 274 4.43 23.20 -0.62
C PHE A 274 4.80 22.04 0.30
N MET A 275 6.01 21.47 0.20
CA MET A 275 6.42 20.43 1.14
C MET A 275 6.40 20.91 2.60
N MET A 276 6.71 22.18 2.86
CA MET A 276 6.75 22.73 4.22
C MET A 276 5.37 23.10 4.77
N TYR A 277 4.49 23.71 3.96
CA TYR A 277 3.22 24.28 4.44
C TYR A 277 1.96 23.52 3.98
N ARG A 278 2.04 22.79 2.86
CA ARG A 278 0.94 22.01 2.28
C ARG A 278 1.47 20.74 1.58
N PRO A 279 1.95 19.74 2.34
CA PRO A 279 2.53 18.52 1.76
C PRO A 279 1.54 17.71 0.91
N GLU A 280 0.24 18.00 1.03
CA GLU A 280 -0.86 17.42 0.24
C GLU A 280 -1.06 18.09 -1.13
N GLY A 281 -0.28 19.13 -1.48
CA GLY A 281 -0.39 19.89 -2.72
C GLY A 281 -1.57 20.86 -2.78
N ILE A 282 -1.93 21.29 -3.99
CA ILE A 282 -3.07 22.17 -4.26
C ILE A 282 -4.38 21.44 -3.96
N LEU A 283 -4.52 20.21 -4.44
CA LEU A 283 -5.68 19.36 -4.22
C LEU A 283 -5.31 18.18 -3.32
N ARG A 284 -5.91 18.14 -2.13
CA ARG A 284 -5.73 17.07 -1.15
C ARG A 284 -6.11 15.70 -1.71
N GLU A 285 -5.46 14.64 -1.21
CA GLU A 285 -5.86 13.28 -1.53
C GLU A 285 -7.36 13.06 -1.19
N ARG A 286 -8.09 12.49 -2.16
CA ARG A 286 -9.52 12.25 -2.01
C ARG A 286 -9.72 10.97 -1.21
N HIS A 287 -10.03 11.11 0.06
CA HIS A 287 -10.61 10.03 0.86
C HIS A 287 -12.11 9.92 0.53
N GLY A 288 -12.67 8.70 0.58
CA GLY A 288 -14.01 8.38 0.08
C GLY A 288 -15.08 9.47 0.30
N ARG A 289 -16.01 9.62 -0.66
CA ARG A 289 -17.18 10.50 -0.49
C ARG A 289 -17.95 10.06 0.74
N LEU A 290 -17.78 10.77 1.85
CA LEU A 290 -18.76 11.10 2.90
C LEU A 290 -17.97 11.74 4.05
N ARG A 291 -17.71 13.04 3.94
CA ARG A 291 -17.73 13.87 5.15
C ARG A 291 -19.14 13.68 5.72
N ALA A 292 -19.27 12.91 6.79
CA ALA A 292 -20.29 13.24 7.76
C ALA A 292 -19.93 14.66 8.21
N ALA A 293 -20.69 15.63 7.71
CA ALA A 293 -20.62 17.01 8.17
C ALA A 293 -20.63 16.97 9.71
N GLY A 294 -19.74 17.77 10.31
CA GLY A 294 -19.55 17.85 11.75
C GLY A 294 -20.88 17.78 12.51
N LYS A 295 -21.13 16.62 13.10
CA LYS A 295 -21.90 16.51 14.33
C LYS A 295 -20.87 16.06 15.35
N GLY A 296 -20.86 16.74 16.49
CA GLY A 296 -19.80 16.65 17.48
C GLY A 296 -19.45 15.23 17.85
N TYR A 297 -18.30 15.09 18.52
CA TYR A 297 -17.97 13.95 19.37
C TYR A 297 -19.18 13.62 20.25
N VAL A 298 -20.12 12.85 19.72
CA VAL A 298 -21.13 12.17 20.51
C VAL A 298 -20.45 10.87 20.79
N GLU A 299 -20.11 10.68 22.05
CA GLU A 299 -19.71 9.44 22.69
C GLU A 299 -20.82 8.41 22.46
N ALA A 300 -20.97 7.99 21.22
CA ALA A 300 -21.93 7.03 20.77
C ALA A 300 -21.42 5.70 21.31
N SER A 301 -21.96 5.29 22.47
CA SER A 301 -21.59 4.09 23.22
C SER A 301 -20.99 3.00 22.33
N ILE A 302 -19.67 2.86 22.35
CA ILE A 302 -18.97 1.81 21.60
C ILE A 302 -19.19 0.52 22.38
N THR A 303 -20.17 -0.26 21.91
CA THR A 303 -20.50 -1.55 22.48
C THR A 303 -20.12 -2.63 21.47
N PRO A 304 -19.10 -3.47 21.78
CA PRO A 304 -18.80 -4.63 20.96
C PRO A 304 -20.03 -5.52 20.80
N LEU A 305 -20.06 -6.27 19.70
CA LEU A 305 -21.25 -7.03 19.34
C LEU A 305 -21.48 -8.19 20.33
N GLY A 306 -22.68 -8.23 20.90
CA GLY A 306 -23.15 -9.16 21.93
C GLY A 306 -22.53 -9.01 23.32
N VAL A 307 -21.92 -7.86 23.66
CA VAL A 307 -21.41 -7.55 25.01
C VAL A 307 -22.38 -6.64 25.78
N GLY A 308 -22.71 -6.99 27.03
CA GLY A 308 -23.45 -6.16 28.00
C GLY A 308 -24.96 -6.00 27.75
N ASN A 309 -25.60 -5.02 28.45
CA ASN A 309 -27.02 -4.61 28.33
C ASN A 309 -27.37 -3.97 26.97
N GLY A 310 -26.67 -4.31 25.90
CA GLY A 310 -26.83 -3.76 24.55
C GLY A 310 -28.13 -4.20 23.86
N GLY A 311 -29.26 -4.31 24.57
CA GLY A 311 -30.56 -4.69 24.03
C GLY A 311 -30.62 -6.10 23.42
N ALA A 312 -31.84 -6.62 23.25
CA ALA A 312 -32.06 -7.93 22.62
C ALA A 312 -31.53 -7.98 21.16
N GLU A 313 -31.48 -6.84 20.48
CA GLU A 313 -31.05 -6.73 19.08
C GLU A 313 -29.57 -7.07 18.88
N ASN A 314 -28.67 -6.57 19.75
CA ASN A 314 -27.22 -6.82 19.62
C ASN A 314 -26.89 -8.31 19.84
N GLN A 315 -27.56 -8.94 20.81
CA GLN A 315 -27.37 -10.36 21.08
C GLN A 315 -27.95 -11.25 19.97
N GLN A 316 -29.07 -10.85 19.37
CA GLN A 316 -29.65 -11.52 18.20
C GLN A 316 -28.75 -11.38 16.96
N GLU A 317 -28.11 -10.22 16.77
CA GLU A 317 -27.18 -10.00 15.66
C GLU A 317 -25.88 -10.80 15.83
N TRP A 318 -25.36 -10.93 17.06
CA TRP A 318 -24.24 -11.84 17.35
C TRP A 318 -24.60 -13.29 17.00
N LYS A 319 -25.79 -13.75 17.39
CA LYS A 319 -26.27 -15.10 17.07
C LYS A 319 -26.34 -15.33 15.55
N LYS A 320 -26.87 -14.36 14.79
CA LYS A 320 -26.88 -14.42 13.32
C LYS A 320 -25.46 -14.52 12.74
N LEU A 321 -24.49 -13.82 13.34
CA LEU A 321 -23.09 -13.89 12.93
C LEU A 321 -22.48 -15.26 13.22
N LEU A 322 -22.73 -15.83 14.41
CA LEU A 322 -22.35 -17.20 14.75
C LEU A 322 -22.91 -18.20 13.74
N ASP A 323 -24.19 -18.08 13.38
CA ASP A 323 -24.86 -18.97 12.41
C ASP A 323 -24.21 -18.89 11.01
N ARG A 324 -23.83 -17.68 10.56
CA ARG A 324 -23.09 -17.48 9.30
C ARG A 324 -21.70 -18.08 9.33
N VAL A 325 -20.98 -17.94 10.44
CA VAL A 325 -19.63 -18.51 10.60
C VAL A 325 -19.72 -20.04 10.62
N ALA A 326 -20.65 -20.59 11.39
CA ALA A 326 -20.88 -22.04 11.51
C ALA A 326 -21.18 -22.70 10.16
N THR A 327 -21.98 -22.04 9.31
CA THR A 327 -22.29 -22.52 7.95
C THR A 327 -21.13 -22.41 6.95
N THR A 328 -20.15 -21.54 7.20
CA THR A 328 -19.00 -21.32 6.30
C THR A 328 -17.78 -22.17 6.67
N THR A 329 -17.63 -22.55 7.94
CA THR A 329 -16.57 -23.47 8.39
C THR A 329 -16.91 -24.93 8.05
N VAL A 330 -16.47 -25.38 6.88
CA VAL A 330 -16.39 -26.81 6.53
C VAL A 330 -15.52 -27.55 7.55
N GLN A 331 -16.10 -28.60 8.16
CA GLN A 331 -15.49 -29.66 8.95
C GLN A 331 -14.34 -29.21 9.89
N ARG A 332 -14.71 -28.69 11.06
CA ARG A 332 -13.82 -28.73 12.22
C ARG A 332 -13.59 -30.20 12.60
N PRO A 333 -12.35 -30.67 12.78
CA PRO A 333 -12.11 -31.87 13.54
C PRO A 333 -12.62 -31.61 14.95
N ALA A 334 -13.75 -32.23 15.32
CA ALA A 334 -14.24 -32.22 16.68
C ALA A 334 -13.30 -33.10 17.52
N GLY A 335 -12.40 -32.47 18.26
CA GLY A 335 -11.53 -33.15 19.20
C GLY A 335 -10.93 -32.16 20.18
N ASP A 336 -11.22 -32.33 21.46
CA ASP A 336 -10.44 -31.70 22.52
C ASP A 336 -8.98 -32.14 22.38
N GLY A 337 -8.07 -31.20 22.10
CA GLY A 337 -6.63 -31.47 21.96
C GLY A 337 -6.00 -31.19 20.58
N VAL A 338 -6.77 -30.68 19.59
CA VAL A 338 -6.18 -30.26 18.31
C VAL A 338 -5.42 -28.93 18.50
N THR A 339 -4.11 -28.95 18.25
CA THR A 339 -3.24 -27.78 18.30
C THR A 339 -3.24 -27.06 16.95
N ALA A 340 -3.56 -25.76 16.94
CA ALA A 340 -3.52 -24.94 15.73
C ALA A 340 -2.08 -24.64 15.30
N LEU A 341 -1.23 -24.25 16.25
CA LEU A 341 0.20 -23.96 16.01
C LEU A 341 1.07 -24.75 16.99
N LYS A 342 1.97 -25.57 16.45
CA LYS A 342 2.92 -26.41 17.20
C LYS A 342 4.33 -25.90 17.00
N VAL A 343 5.03 -25.59 18.08
CA VAL A 343 6.39 -25.04 18.07
C VAL A 343 7.31 -25.99 18.81
N ARG A 344 8.39 -26.44 18.17
CA ARG A 344 9.35 -27.38 18.78
C ARG A 344 10.79 -26.95 18.59
N GLY A 345 11.55 -26.93 19.70
CA GLY A 345 12.99 -26.67 19.75
C GLY A 345 13.39 -25.36 19.07
N LEU A 346 12.57 -24.32 19.15
CA LEU A 346 12.77 -23.09 18.39
C LEU A 346 13.96 -22.29 18.94
N VAL A 347 14.89 -21.89 18.07
CA VAL A 347 16.10 -21.13 18.44
C VAL A 347 16.29 -19.94 17.52
N LYS A 348 16.64 -18.79 18.11
CA LYS A 348 17.06 -17.59 17.38
C LYS A 348 18.18 -16.83 18.09
N HIS A 349 19.23 -16.52 17.35
CA HIS A 349 20.35 -15.67 17.74
C HIS A 349 20.33 -14.33 17.00
N PHE A 350 20.78 -13.29 17.71
CA PHE A 350 21.15 -12.00 17.13
C PHE A 350 22.56 -11.66 17.60
N GLY A 351 23.55 -11.79 16.71
CA GLY A 351 24.96 -11.71 17.09
C GLY A 351 25.27 -12.75 18.18
N GLY A 352 25.80 -12.30 19.32
CA GLY A 352 26.10 -13.16 20.47
C GLY A 352 24.92 -13.48 21.40
N ILE A 353 23.74 -12.90 21.18
CA ILE A 353 22.59 -13.03 22.09
C ILE A 353 21.64 -14.12 21.60
N LYS A 354 21.36 -15.12 22.45
CA LYS A 354 20.28 -16.10 22.26
C LYS A 354 18.94 -15.50 22.66
N ALA A 355 18.24 -14.88 21.71
CA ALA A 355 16.94 -14.25 21.97
C ALA A 355 15.81 -15.27 22.15
N VAL A 356 15.92 -16.44 21.54
CA VAL A 356 15.03 -17.59 21.75
C VAL A 356 15.92 -18.84 21.83
N ASN A 357 15.72 -19.66 22.85
CA ASN A 357 16.61 -20.76 23.20
C ASN A 357 15.81 -22.03 23.53
N GLY A 358 15.51 -22.83 22.51
CA GLY A 358 14.88 -24.14 22.64
C GLY A 358 13.43 -24.06 23.10
N VAL A 359 12.64 -23.14 22.55
CA VAL A 359 11.24 -22.96 22.94
C VAL A 359 10.35 -24.05 22.35
N ASP A 360 9.62 -24.73 23.23
CA ASP A 360 8.51 -25.61 22.93
C ASP A 360 7.19 -24.96 23.39
N LEU A 361 6.21 -24.87 22.50
CA LEU A 361 4.93 -24.23 22.78
C LEU A 361 3.83 -24.78 21.87
N ASP A 362 2.62 -24.91 22.42
CA ASP A 362 1.42 -25.31 21.68
C ASP A 362 0.34 -24.25 21.82
N LEU A 363 -0.27 -23.86 20.71
CA LEU A 363 -1.48 -23.02 20.69
C LEU A 363 -2.70 -23.90 20.40
N PRO A 364 -3.51 -24.23 21.42
CA PRO A 364 -4.72 -25.03 21.22
C PRO A 364 -5.72 -24.32 20.33
N LEU A 365 -6.38 -25.06 19.44
CA LEU A 365 -7.39 -24.52 18.55
C LEU A 365 -8.56 -23.92 19.36
N GLY A 366 -8.99 -22.71 18.99
CA GLY A 366 -10.18 -22.07 19.58
C GLY A 366 -10.01 -21.67 21.04
N LYS A 367 -8.78 -21.48 21.53
CA LYS A 367 -8.49 -20.98 22.87
C LYS A 367 -7.70 -19.67 22.83
N VAL A 368 -7.71 -18.96 23.96
CA VAL A 368 -6.85 -17.80 24.21
C VAL A 368 -5.63 -18.25 25.01
N THR A 369 -4.46 -18.00 24.47
CA THR A 369 -3.16 -18.25 25.09
C THR A 369 -2.43 -16.92 25.28
N ALA A 370 -1.75 -16.74 26.42
CA ALA A 370 -0.95 -15.56 26.71
C ALA A 370 0.53 -15.91 26.85
N LEU A 371 1.40 -15.08 26.30
CA LEU A 371 2.85 -15.11 26.51
C LEU A 371 3.21 -13.98 27.47
N ILE A 372 3.66 -14.33 28.67
CA ILE A 372 4.02 -13.39 29.72
C ILE A 372 5.52 -13.48 30.03
N GLY A 373 6.09 -12.43 30.60
CA GLY A 373 7.51 -12.39 30.98
C GLY A 373 8.10 -10.98 30.90
N PRO A 374 9.31 -10.76 31.43
CA PRO A 374 9.95 -9.45 31.43
C PRO A 374 10.28 -8.93 30.02
N ASN A 375 10.58 -7.64 29.94
CA ASN A 375 11.10 -7.04 28.72
C ASN A 375 12.42 -7.72 28.33
N GLY A 376 12.57 -8.06 27.06
CA GLY A 376 13.72 -8.83 26.59
C GLY A 376 13.61 -10.36 26.73
N ALA A 377 12.51 -10.90 27.28
CA ALA A 377 12.34 -12.36 27.43
C ALA A 377 12.17 -13.15 26.10
N GLY A 378 12.12 -12.47 24.95
CA GLY A 378 11.99 -13.10 23.63
C GLY A 378 10.57 -13.13 23.04
N LYS A 379 9.57 -12.52 23.70
CA LYS A 379 8.14 -12.51 23.28
C LYS A 379 7.94 -11.98 21.85
N SER A 380 8.39 -10.76 21.56
CA SER A 380 8.27 -10.15 20.24
C SER A 380 9.10 -10.88 19.18
N THR A 381 10.21 -11.52 19.59
CA THR A 381 11.02 -12.38 18.73
C THR A 381 10.25 -13.63 18.32
N LEU A 382 9.56 -14.31 19.26
CA LEU A 382 8.69 -15.44 18.95
C LEU A 382 7.59 -15.07 17.96
N PHE A 383 6.93 -13.93 18.17
CA PHE A 383 5.90 -13.46 17.24
C PHE A 383 6.48 -13.20 15.83
N GLY A 384 7.68 -12.63 15.74
CA GLY A 384 8.39 -12.47 14.47
C GLY A 384 8.74 -13.81 13.81
N LEU A 385 9.07 -14.84 14.58
CA LEU A 385 9.33 -16.19 14.10
C LEU A 385 8.04 -16.88 13.60
N PHE A 386 6.93 -16.79 14.35
CA PHE A 386 5.64 -17.39 13.98
C PHE A 386 5.07 -16.82 12.68
N THR A 387 5.41 -15.57 12.37
CA THR A 387 4.92 -14.84 11.19
C THR A 387 5.94 -14.74 10.06
N GLY A 388 7.13 -15.33 10.21
CA GLY A 388 8.18 -15.33 9.18
C GLY A 388 8.84 -13.98 8.93
N PHE A 389 8.61 -12.96 9.79
CA PHE A 389 9.36 -11.70 9.75
C PHE A 389 10.80 -11.89 10.27
N ILE A 390 11.01 -12.91 11.10
CA ILE A 390 12.32 -13.36 11.55
C ILE A 390 12.44 -14.83 11.14
N SER A 391 13.57 -15.21 10.53
CA SER A 391 13.85 -16.61 10.21
C SER A 391 14.47 -17.30 11.42
N ALA A 392 13.95 -18.47 11.78
CA ALA A 392 14.51 -19.32 12.83
C ALA A 392 15.89 -19.88 12.42
N ASP A 393 16.81 -20.00 13.37
CA ASP A 393 18.09 -20.65 13.12
C ASP A 393 17.94 -22.18 13.24
N GLN A 394 17.15 -22.63 14.22
CA GLN A 394 16.81 -24.04 14.45
C GLN A 394 15.36 -24.18 14.94
N GLY A 395 14.86 -25.42 14.94
CA GLY A 395 13.50 -25.76 15.34
C GLY A 395 12.48 -25.73 14.21
N VAL A 396 11.24 -26.09 14.54
CA VAL A 396 10.13 -26.20 13.59
C VAL A 396 8.89 -25.51 14.16
N ILE A 397 8.17 -24.80 13.29
CA ILE A 397 6.86 -24.22 13.56
C ILE A 397 5.90 -24.84 12.56
N GLU A 398 4.85 -25.50 13.04
CA GLU A 398 3.83 -26.16 12.21
C GLU A 398 2.46 -25.53 12.47
N TYR A 399 1.78 -25.12 11.41
CA TYR A 399 0.39 -24.71 11.44
C TYR A 399 -0.47 -25.80 10.80
N ARG A 400 -1.40 -26.39 11.57
CA ARG A 400 -2.23 -27.52 11.11
C ARG A 400 -1.41 -28.66 10.45
N GLY A 401 -0.24 -28.97 11.03
CA GLY A 401 0.70 -29.98 10.53
C GLY A 401 1.56 -29.56 9.34
N GLN A 402 1.37 -28.36 8.79
CA GLN A 402 2.22 -27.81 7.73
C GLN A 402 3.33 -26.95 8.33
N SER A 403 4.59 -27.27 8.01
CA SER A 403 5.74 -26.45 8.43
C SER A 403 5.68 -25.05 7.81
N LEU A 404 5.88 -24.02 8.64
CA LEU A 404 5.98 -22.62 8.25
C LEU A 404 7.42 -22.18 7.93
N ARG A 405 8.41 -23.08 8.08
CA ARG A 405 9.82 -22.74 7.95
C ARG A 405 10.14 -22.27 6.52
N GLY A 406 10.82 -21.12 6.41
CA GLY A 406 11.25 -20.55 5.13
C GLY A 406 10.15 -19.88 4.32
N MET A 407 8.90 -19.88 4.80
CA MET A 407 7.81 -19.15 4.17
C MET A 407 7.93 -17.65 4.45
N ARG A 408 7.50 -16.84 3.47
CA ARG A 408 7.43 -15.39 3.63
C ARG A 408 6.21 -14.99 4.48
N PRO A 409 6.24 -13.82 5.15
CA PRO A 409 5.10 -13.34 5.93
C PRO A 409 3.78 -13.28 5.16
N ASP A 410 3.82 -12.89 3.88
CA ASP A 410 2.63 -12.81 3.04
C ASP A 410 2.00 -14.18 2.76
N GLN A 411 2.80 -15.25 2.79
CA GLN A 411 2.32 -16.62 2.60
C GLN A 411 1.74 -17.19 3.90
N ILE A 412 2.40 -16.95 5.02
CA ILE A 412 1.94 -17.39 6.35
C ILE A 412 0.59 -16.74 6.71
N ALA A 413 0.44 -15.45 6.44
CA ALA A 413 -0.82 -14.73 6.63
C ALA A 413 -1.96 -15.32 5.78
N LYS A 414 -1.68 -15.72 4.52
CA LYS A 414 -2.67 -16.39 3.66
C LYS A 414 -3.03 -17.80 4.12
N LEU A 415 -2.11 -18.51 4.78
CA LEU A 415 -2.39 -19.83 5.36
C LEU A 415 -3.33 -19.72 6.56
N GLY A 416 -3.26 -18.61 7.31
CA GLY A 416 -4.20 -18.32 8.39
C GLY A 416 -3.56 -17.93 9.72
N VAL A 417 -2.30 -17.47 9.73
CA VAL A 417 -1.62 -16.96 10.93
C VAL A 417 -1.26 -15.49 10.71
N VAL A 418 -1.88 -14.59 11.48
CA VAL A 418 -1.71 -13.13 11.31
C VAL A 418 -1.34 -12.48 12.63
N ARG A 419 -0.48 -11.45 12.56
CA ARG A 419 -0.01 -10.67 13.71
C ARG A 419 -0.53 -9.24 13.68
N SER A 420 -0.98 -8.73 14.82
CA SER A 420 -1.13 -7.30 15.08
C SER A 420 0.18 -6.71 15.63
N PHE A 421 0.36 -5.40 15.48
CA PHE A 421 1.53 -4.69 15.98
C PHE A 421 1.17 -3.84 17.19
N GLN A 422 2.14 -3.66 18.09
CA GLN A 422 2.02 -2.82 19.30
C GLN A 422 1.49 -1.42 18.98
N ASP A 423 2.06 -0.73 17.99
CA ASP A 423 1.66 0.64 17.61
C ASP A 423 0.40 0.72 16.73
N THR A 424 -0.43 -0.33 16.65
CA THR A 424 -1.56 -0.55 15.73
C THR A 424 -1.20 -0.60 14.24
N ARG A 425 -0.25 0.25 13.80
CA ARG A 425 0.24 0.41 12.42
C ARG A 425 -0.92 0.48 11.42
N LEU A 426 -1.95 1.25 11.77
CA LEU A 426 -3.05 1.55 10.86
C LEU A 426 -2.59 2.49 9.75
N PHE A 427 -3.21 2.37 8.57
CA PHE A 427 -3.04 3.31 7.48
C PHE A 427 -3.83 4.58 7.85
N ARG A 428 -3.12 5.59 8.33
CA ARG A 428 -3.65 6.86 8.87
C ARG A 428 -4.42 7.65 7.82
N GLN A 429 -3.99 7.64 6.55
CA GLN A 429 -4.68 8.31 5.43
C GLN A 429 -5.72 7.41 4.76
N MET A 430 -6.22 6.41 5.47
CA MET A 430 -7.36 5.61 5.03
C MET A 430 -8.45 5.66 6.10
N THR A 431 -9.69 5.51 5.66
CA THR A 431 -10.81 5.30 6.58
C THR A 431 -10.68 3.97 7.31
N ALA A 432 -11.38 3.82 8.45
CA ALA A 432 -11.46 2.54 9.17
C ALA A 432 -11.94 1.41 8.26
N LEU A 433 -12.95 1.67 7.42
CA LEU A 433 -13.45 0.71 6.43
C LEU A 433 -12.38 0.37 5.40
N GLU A 434 -11.64 1.36 4.88
CA GLU A 434 -10.59 1.11 3.91
C GLU A 434 -9.47 0.26 4.51
N ASN A 435 -9.05 0.54 5.74
CA ASN A 435 -8.07 -0.24 6.50
C ASN A 435 -8.48 -1.70 6.60
N VAL A 436 -9.71 -1.97 7.05
CA VAL A 436 -10.21 -3.33 7.24
C VAL A 436 -10.41 -4.05 5.90
N MET A 437 -10.94 -3.37 4.89
CA MET A 437 -11.06 -3.91 3.54
C MET A 437 -9.70 -4.25 2.92
N SER A 438 -8.61 -3.53 3.24
CA SER A 438 -7.26 -3.85 2.75
C SER A 438 -6.78 -5.23 3.20
N ALA A 439 -7.32 -5.75 4.31
CA ALA A 439 -6.98 -7.07 4.83
C ALA A 439 -7.76 -8.20 4.15
N VAL A 440 -8.90 -7.92 3.52
CA VAL A 440 -9.74 -8.95 2.91
C VAL A 440 -8.97 -9.64 1.76
N PRO A 441 -8.86 -10.99 1.76
CA PRO A 441 -8.10 -11.73 0.76
C PRO A 441 -8.86 -11.86 -0.58
N GLY A 442 -8.13 -12.20 -1.65
CA GLY A 442 -8.73 -12.65 -2.91
C GLY A 442 -9.52 -11.59 -3.70
N GLN A 443 -9.27 -10.30 -3.46
CA GLN A 443 -10.02 -9.24 -4.14
C GLN A 443 -9.65 -9.18 -5.62
N SER A 444 -10.67 -9.28 -6.50
CA SER A 444 -10.44 -9.30 -7.95
C SER A 444 -9.87 -7.98 -8.48
N GLY A 445 -9.99 -6.87 -7.75
CA GLY A 445 -9.36 -5.61 -8.13
C GLY A 445 -7.84 -5.56 -7.88
N GLU A 446 -7.24 -6.59 -7.25
CA GLU A 446 -5.79 -6.67 -6.99
C GLU A 446 -4.99 -7.14 -8.20
N SER A 447 -5.64 -7.73 -9.21
CA SER A 447 -5.00 -8.08 -10.47
C SER A 447 -5.38 -7.07 -11.55
N LEU A 448 -4.38 -6.55 -12.26
CA LEU A 448 -4.62 -5.59 -13.35
C LEU A 448 -5.47 -6.18 -14.48
N LEU A 449 -5.29 -7.47 -14.76
CA LEU A 449 -6.06 -8.15 -15.80
C LEU A 449 -7.55 -8.12 -15.46
N SER A 450 -7.94 -8.58 -14.27
CA SER A 450 -9.34 -8.51 -13.85
C SER A 450 -9.81 -7.07 -13.65
N LEU A 451 -8.93 -6.17 -13.21
CA LEU A 451 -9.25 -4.76 -13.07
C LEU A 451 -9.75 -4.15 -14.37
N TYR A 452 -9.03 -4.33 -15.48
CA TYR A 452 -9.36 -3.70 -16.76
C TYR A 452 -10.30 -4.52 -17.63
N PHE A 453 -10.21 -5.86 -17.60
CA PHE A 453 -10.98 -6.74 -18.50
C PHE A 453 -12.25 -7.35 -17.86
N LEU A 454 -12.39 -7.33 -16.52
CA LEU A 454 -13.52 -7.96 -15.81
C LEU A 454 -14.21 -6.99 -14.80
N PRO A 455 -14.75 -5.85 -15.27
CA PRO A 455 -15.32 -4.82 -14.40
C PRO A 455 -16.43 -5.30 -13.46
N TRP A 456 -17.27 -6.22 -13.92
CA TRP A 456 -18.39 -6.76 -13.15
C TRP A 456 -17.89 -7.62 -11.97
N LYS A 457 -16.85 -8.45 -12.20
CA LYS A 457 -16.21 -9.27 -11.16
C LYS A 457 -15.55 -8.40 -10.09
N VAL A 458 -14.86 -7.33 -10.50
CA VAL A 458 -14.25 -6.36 -9.57
C VAL A 458 -15.31 -5.65 -8.73
N ARG A 459 -16.42 -5.20 -9.34
CA ARG A 459 -17.52 -4.57 -8.60
C ARG A 459 -18.16 -5.52 -7.58
N ALA A 460 -18.42 -6.77 -7.97
CA ALA A 460 -18.95 -7.79 -7.07
C ALA A 460 -17.98 -8.09 -5.93
N SER A 461 -16.70 -8.25 -6.24
CA SER A 461 -15.64 -8.48 -5.25
C SER A 461 -15.50 -7.31 -4.28
N ASN A 462 -15.52 -6.05 -4.76
CA ASN A 462 -15.47 -4.87 -3.89
C ASN A 462 -16.70 -4.77 -2.98
N ARG A 463 -17.90 -5.11 -3.46
CA ARG A 463 -19.12 -5.16 -2.62
C ARG A 463 -19.00 -6.22 -1.53
N SER A 464 -18.52 -7.42 -1.88
CA SER A 464 -18.27 -8.49 -0.92
C SER A 464 -17.23 -8.08 0.13
N ALA A 465 -16.08 -7.55 -0.29
CA ALA A 465 -15.05 -7.08 0.62
C ALA A 465 -15.53 -5.98 1.56
N LYS A 466 -16.36 -5.04 1.06
CA LYS A 466 -16.98 -4.00 1.88
C LYS A 466 -17.93 -4.60 2.92
N ALA A 467 -18.75 -5.58 2.55
CA ALA A 467 -19.66 -6.25 3.48
C ALA A 467 -18.88 -6.98 4.59
N ILE A 468 -17.86 -7.77 4.22
CA ILE A 468 -16.98 -8.47 5.18
C ILE A 468 -16.34 -7.48 6.14
N ALA A 469 -15.78 -6.38 5.63
CA ALA A 469 -15.10 -5.38 6.44
C ALA A 469 -16.05 -4.66 7.41
N LEU A 470 -17.28 -4.36 6.97
CA LEU A 470 -18.31 -3.81 7.85
C LEU A 470 -18.69 -4.80 8.95
N ASP A 471 -18.84 -6.08 8.62
CA ASP A 471 -19.11 -7.12 9.63
C ASP A 471 -17.97 -7.23 10.65
N GLN A 472 -16.70 -7.10 10.23
CA GLN A 472 -15.57 -7.10 11.18
C GLN A 472 -15.53 -5.84 12.06
N LEU A 473 -15.83 -4.67 11.50
CA LEU A 473 -15.95 -3.43 12.28
C LEU A 473 -17.09 -3.51 13.30
N ARG A 474 -18.19 -4.16 12.93
CA ARG A 474 -19.32 -4.41 13.82
C ARG A 474 -18.93 -5.29 15.01
N ILE A 475 -18.19 -6.38 14.79
CA ILE A 475 -17.70 -7.26 15.88
C ILE A 475 -16.99 -6.46 16.97
N VAL A 476 -16.16 -5.49 16.58
CA VAL A 476 -15.38 -4.66 17.51
C VAL A 476 -16.11 -3.37 17.95
N GLY A 477 -17.35 -3.13 17.51
CA GLY A 477 -18.14 -1.95 17.85
C GLY A 477 -17.78 -0.66 17.10
N MET A 478 -17.06 -0.73 15.97
CA MET A 478 -16.51 0.42 15.22
C MET A 478 -17.24 0.70 13.89
N ASP A 479 -18.42 0.15 13.68
CA ASP A 479 -19.18 0.28 12.43
C ASP A 479 -19.62 1.73 12.14
N ARG A 480 -19.98 2.50 13.17
CA ARG A 480 -20.33 3.93 13.05
C ARG A 480 -19.15 4.79 12.61
N HIS A 481 -17.91 4.33 12.82
CA HIS A 481 -16.68 5.05 12.46
C HIS A 481 -16.06 4.52 11.17
N ALA A 482 -16.78 3.68 10.42
CA ALA A 482 -16.33 3.08 9.17
C ALA A 482 -15.78 4.11 8.15
N ASN A 483 -16.37 5.31 8.07
CA ASN A 483 -15.94 6.35 7.13
C ASN A 483 -15.01 7.42 7.76
N THR A 484 -14.60 7.24 9.02
CA THR A 484 -13.67 8.14 9.71
C THR A 484 -12.23 7.77 9.33
N LEU A 485 -11.38 8.76 9.08
CA LEU A 485 -9.95 8.54 8.85
C LEU A 485 -9.31 7.95 10.10
N CYS A 486 -8.45 6.95 9.95
CA CYS A 486 -7.75 6.37 11.10
C CYS A 486 -6.82 7.37 11.80
N ALA A 487 -6.38 8.43 11.10
CA ALA A 487 -5.65 9.54 11.71
C ALA A 487 -6.46 10.31 12.77
N ASP A 488 -7.79 10.33 12.63
CA ASP A 488 -8.72 11.12 13.46
C ASP A 488 -9.32 10.31 14.62
N LEU A 489 -9.08 9.00 14.66
CA LEU A 489 -9.56 8.09 15.71
C LEU A 489 -8.72 8.24 16.99
N ALA A 490 -9.36 8.08 18.14
CA ALA A 490 -8.68 7.96 19.43
C ALA A 490 -7.85 6.65 19.50
N HIS A 491 -6.87 6.59 20.41
CA HIS A 491 -5.95 5.44 20.47
C HIS A 491 -6.65 4.10 20.77
N GLY A 492 -7.64 4.09 21.67
CA GLY A 492 -8.47 2.91 21.94
C GLY A 492 -9.26 2.42 20.72
N GLU A 493 -9.84 3.35 19.97
CA GLU A 493 -10.54 3.08 18.70
C GLU A 493 -9.61 2.49 17.64
N GLN A 494 -8.38 3.02 17.54
CA GLN A 494 -7.36 2.50 16.63
C GLN A 494 -7.01 1.04 16.97
N LYS A 495 -6.93 0.67 18.25
CA LYS A 495 -6.69 -0.73 18.67
C LYS A 495 -7.84 -1.64 18.23
N LEU A 496 -9.10 -1.23 18.39
CA LEU A 496 -10.26 -2.00 17.93
C LEU A 496 -10.28 -2.15 16.41
N VAL A 497 -10.00 -1.09 15.65
CA VAL A 497 -9.90 -1.16 14.18
C VAL A 497 -8.74 -2.06 13.74
N ALA A 498 -7.61 -2.08 14.48
CA ALA A 498 -6.51 -2.99 14.20
C ALA A 498 -6.92 -4.47 14.41
N ILE A 499 -7.72 -4.77 15.43
CA ILE A 499 -8.30 -6.10 15.65
C ILE A 499 -9.26 -6.45 14.50
N ALA A 500 -10.18 -5.56 14.12
CA ALA A 500 -11.09 -5.78 12.98
C ALA A 500 -10.32 -6.03 11.67
N ARG A 501 -9.23 -5.29 11.45
CA ARG A 501 -8.35 -5.47 10.29
C ARG A 501 -7.67 -6.84 10.32
N ALA A 502 -7.19 -7.29 11.47
CA ALA A 502 -6.62 -8.63 11.62
C ALA A 502 -7.68 -9.71 11.35
N LEU A 503 -8.91 -9.55 11.86
CA LEU A 503 -10.03 -10.47 11.63
C LEU A 503 -10.42 -10.56 10.15
N ALA A 504 -10.41 -9.44 9.43
CA ALA A 504 -10.79 -9.38 8.01
C ALA A 504 -9.86 -10.17 7.07
N THR A 505 -8.67 -10.55 7.53
CA THR A 505 -7.79 -11.47 6.79
C THR A 505 -8.41 -12.87 6.64
N GLY A 506 -9.39 -13.22 7.47
CA GLY A 506 -9.94 -14.57 7.57
C GLY A 506 -9.07 -15.54 8.37
N ALA A 507 -7.91 -15.09 8.89
CA ALA A 507 -6.97 -15.93 9.63
C ALA A 507 -7.61 -16.61 10.84
N GLU A 508 -7.20 -17.84 11.11
CA GLU A 508 -7.65 -18.63 12.25
C GLU A 508 -6.83 -18.29 13.50
N VAL A 509 -5.52 -18.12 13.36
CA VAL A 509 -4.61 -17.79 14.46
C VAL A 509 -4.30 -16.30 14.42
N LEU A 510 -4.67 -15.60 15.49
CA LEU A 510 -4.43 -14.17 15.68
C LEU A 510 -3.39 -13.98 16.78
N LEU A 511 -2.26 -13.36 16.43
CA LEU A 511 -1.18 -13.02 17.36
C LEU A 511 -1.33 -11.54 17.72
N LEU A 512 -1.74 -11.24 18.94
CA LEU A 512 -2.01 -9.87 19.40
C LEU A 512 -0.87 -9.36 20.30
N ASP A 513 -0.16 -8.35 19.84
CA ASP A 513 1.01 -7.80 20.53
C ASP A 513 0.61 -6.56 21.34
N GLU A 514 0.56 -6.70 22.67
CA GLU A 514 0.17 -5.67 23.65
C GLU A 514 -1.10 -4.89 23.27
N PRO A 515 -2.26 -5.57 23.19
CA PRO A 515 -3.51 -4.94 22.77
C PRO A 515 -4.00 -3.86 23.75
N THR A 516 -3.53 -3.88 25.00
CA THR A 516 -3.94 -2.94 26.07
C THR A 516 -2.92 -1.85 26.37
N SER A 517 -1.80 -1.80 25.65
CA SER A 517 -0.79 -0.76 25.86
C SER A 517 -1.29 0.61 25.40
N GLY A 518 -1.24 1.58 26.32
CA GLY A 518 -1.59 2.98 26.09
C GLY A 518 -3.09 3.30 26.05
N VAL A 519 -3.97 2.36 26.42
CA VAL A 519 -5.43 2.59 26.50
C VAL A 519 -5.89 2.76 27.95
N ASP A 520 -6.94 3.55 28.16
CA ASP A 520 -7.56 3.69 29.48
C ASP A 520 -8.33 2.41 29.90
N GLU A 521 -8.80 2.38 31.15
CA GLU A 521 -9.45 1.21 31.73
C GLU A 521 -10.78 0.85 31.02
N GLN A 522 -11.51 1.84 30.52
CA GLN A 522 -12.77 1.62 29.81
C GLN A 522 -12.51 0.92 28.48
N TRP A 523 -11.56 1.41 27.68
CA TRP A 523 -11.16 0.77 26.42
C TRP A 523 -10.55 -0.61 26.65
N MET A 524 -9.77 -0.78 27.72
CA MET A 524 -9.22 -2.07 28.10
C MET A 524 -10.31 -3.12 28.31
N HIS A 525 -11.41 -2.74 28.98
CA HIS A 525 -12.58 -3.62 29.15
C HIS A 525 -13.19 -4.03 27.80
N HIS A 526 -13.39 -3.08 26.88
CA HIS A 526 -13.93 -3.36 25.56
C HIS A 526 -13.04 -4.29 24.72
N VAL A 527 -11.72 -4.07 24.75
CA VAL A 527 -10.75 -4.91 24.07
C VAL A 527 -10.74 -6.34 24.65
N ALA A 528 -10.78 -6.46 25.99
CA ALA A 528 -10.81 -7.76 26.67
C ALA A 528 -12.05 -8.57 26.28
N GLU A 529 -13.23 -7.95 26.39
CA GLU A 529 -14.50 -8.59 26.03
C GLU A 529 -14.54 -8.99 24.56
N THR A 530 -14.03 -8.15 23.66
CA THR A 530 -13.96 -8.49 22.24
C THR A 530 -13.09 -9.74 22.01
N ILE A 531 -11.89 -9.77 22.60
CA ILE A 531 -10.94 -10.87 22.42
C ILE A 531 -11.46 -12.18 23.01
N LYS A 532 -12.09 -12.12 24.18
CA LYS A 532 -12.67 -13.27 24.88
C LYS A 532 -13.70 -14.03 24.05
N ARG A 533 -14.40 -13.33 23.14
CA ARG A 533 -15.45 -13.91 22.29
C ARG A 533 -14.97 -14.39 20.92
N LEU A 534 -13.75 -14.05 20.51
CA LEU A 534 -13.18 -14.54 19.24
C LEU A 534 -13.11 -16.07 19.13
N PRO A 535 -12.82 -16.82 20.22
CA PRO A 535 -13.00 -18.27 20.26
C PRO A 535 -14.38 -18.78 19.82
N GLU A 536 -15.47 -18.08 20.17
CA GLU A 536 -16.84 -18.48 19.81
C GLU A 536 -17.03 -18.51 18.28
N ILE A 537 -16.38 -17.60 17.56
CA ILE A 537 -16.36 -17.55 16.08
C ILE A 537 -15.19 -18.34 15.47
N GLY A 538 -14.53 -19.20 16.24
CA GLY A 538 -13.51 -20.13 15.74
C GLY A 538 -12.11 -19.57 15.58
N LYS A 539 -11.78 -18.48 16.26
CA LYS A 539 -10.42 -17.94 16.26
C LYS A 539 -9.61 -18.53 17.40
N THR A 540 -8.34 -18.79 17.13
CA THR A 540 -7.31 -19.08 18.12
C THR A 540 -6.53 -17.80 18.36
N VAL A 541 -6.41 -17.37 19.61
CA VAL A 541 -5.75 -16.10 19.94
C VAL A 541 -4.52 -16.37 20.79
N CYS A 542 -3.38 -15.81 20.39
CA CYS A 542 -2.18 -15.74 21.22
C CYS A 542 -1.84 -14.29 21.49
N ILE A 543 -1.68 -13.92 22.75
CA ILE A 543 -1.51 -12.52 23.17
C ILE A 543 -0.17 -12.37 23.89
N VAL A 544 0.57 -11.31 23.59
CA VAL A 544 1.67 -10.84 24.43
C VAL A 544 1.13 -9.72 25.29
N GLU A 545 1.18 -9.87 26.62
CA GLU A 545 0.74 -8.81 27.52
C GLU A 545 1.44 -8.86 28.88
N HIS A 546 1.52 -7.71 29.56
CA HIS A 546 2.09 -7.55 30.89
C HIS A 546 1.04 -7.17 31.95
N ASN A 547 -0.14 -6.68 31.55
CA ASN A 547 -1.23 -6.37 32.46
C ASN A 547 -1.96 -7.65 32.94
N LEU A 548 -1.77 -8.00 34.21
CA LEU A 548 -2.35 -9.21 34.81
C LEU A 548 -3.86 -9.13 34.97
N ALA A 549 -4.42 -7.96 35.30
CA ALA A 549 -5.86 -7.78 35.44
C ALA A 549 -6.59 -8.02 34.12
N PHE A 550 -5.95 -7.66 33.00
CA PHE A 550 -6.45 -7.98 31.67
C PHE A 550 -6.39 -9.49 31.37
N LEU A 551 -5.27 -10.14 31.68
CA LEU A 551 -5.10 -11.58 31.46
C LEU A 551 -6.07 -12.43 32.32
N GLU A 552 -6.34 -12.01 33.55
CA GLU A 552 -7.30 -12.67 34.43
C GLU A 552 -8.71 -12.63 33.84
N ARG A 553 -9.13 -11.47 33.31
CA ARG A 553 -10.44 -11.30 32.65
C ARG A 553 -10.61 -12.20 31.42
N LEU A 554 -9.53 -12.45 30.68
CA LEU A 554 -9.51 -13.32 29.51
C LEU A 554 -9.57 -14.82 29.86
N GLN A 555 -9.28 -15.20 31.11
CA GLN A 555 -9.13 -16.60 31.52
C GLN A 555 -8.16 -17.38 30.62
N ALA A 556 -7.07 -16.72 30.19
CA ALA A 556 -6.13 -17.25 29.23
C ALA A 556 -5.18 -18.28 29.86
N ASN A 557 -4.82 -19.31 29.10
CA ASN A 557 -3.69 -20.17 29.44
C ASN A 557 -2.39 -19.41 29.19
N CYS A 558 -1.49 -19.39 30.16
CA CYS A 558 -0.32 -18.53 30.14
C CYS A 558 0.97 -19.36 30.01
N TYR A 559 1.89 -18.90 29.17
CA TYR A 559 3.28 -19.36 29.10
C TYR A 559 4.18 -18.26 29.66
N PHE A 560 5.00 -18.59 30.66
CA PHE A 560 5.98 -17.66 31.21
C PHE A 560 7.34 -17.84 30.53
N LEU A 561 7.80 -16.77 29.88
CA LEU A 561 9.10 -16.70 29.22
C LEU A 561 10.10 -15.96 30.08
N GLU A 562 11.31 -16.51 30.14
CA GLU A 562 12.46 -15.88 30.78
C GLU A 562 13.71 -16.19 29.98
N SER A 563 14.54 -15.17 29.70
CA SER A 563 15.83 -15.33 29.01
C SER A 563 15.76 -16.17 27.73
N GLY A 564 14.67 -16.03 26.96
CA GLY A 564 14.47 -16.72 25.68
C GLY A 564 13.96 -18.17 25.78
N SER A 565 13.63 -18.68 26.97
CA SER A 565 13.09 -20.03 27.16
C SER A 565 11.75 -20.01 27.90
N VAL A 566 10.89 -21.01 27.65
CA VAL A 566 9.64 -21.21 28.41
C VAL A 566 10.00 -21.87 29.73
N ARG A 567 9.65 -21.23 30.85
CA ARG A 567 9.90 -21.77 32.19
C ARG A 567 8.77 -22.64 32.70
N THR A 568 7.55 -22.17 32.52
CA THR A 568 6.35 -22.85 33.00
C THR A 568 5.14 -22.43 32.18
N HIS A 569 4.07 -23.22 32.26
CA HIS A 569 2.80 -23.00 31.60
C HIS A 569 1.65 -23.44 32.50
N GLY A 570 0.52 -22.75 32.46
CA GLY A 570 -0.63 -23.04 33.30
C GLY A 570 -1.66 -21.92 33.28
N SER A 571 -2.64 -21.99 34.17
CA SER A 571 -3.55 -20.86 34.39
C SER A 571 -2.82 -19.69 35.06
N LEU A 572 -3.31 -18.45 34.89
CA LEU A 572 -2.70 -17.29 35.54
C LEU A 572 -2.62 -17.45 37.07
N ARG A 573 -3.63 -18.09 37.68
CA ARG A 573 -3.66 -18.37 39.13
C ARG A 573 -2.55 -19.33 39.55
N GLU A 574 -2.38 -20.44 38.84
CA GLU A 574 -1.29 -21.40 39.10
C GLU A 574 0.09 -20.74 38.98
N LEU A 575 0.27 -19.82 38.03
CA LEU A 575 1.53 -19.08 37.86
C LEU A 575 1.77 -18.08 38.99
N MET A 576 0.72 -17.44 39.53
CA MET A 576 0.84 -16.51 40.64
C MET A 576 1.10 -17.20 42.00
N GLU A 577 0.66 -18.45 42.14
CA GLU A 577 0.92 -19.28 43.32
C GLU A 577 2.36 -19.81 43.38
N ASN A 578 3.09 -19.76 42.26
CA ASN A 578 4.49 -20.18 42.20
C ASN A 578 5.42 -19.11 42.83
N GLU A 579 6.02 -19.44 43.98
CA GLU A 579 6.91 -18.52 44.73
C GLU A 579 8.10 -18.01 43.91
N ASP A 580 8.68 -18.83 43.04
CA ASP A 580 9.86 -18.46 42.26
C ASP A 580 9.51 -17.38 41.21
N LEU A 581 8.32 -17.50 40.59
CA LEU A 581 7.79 -16.48 39.67
C LEU A 581 7.39 -15.21 40.41
N ARG A 582 6.83 -15.35 41.63
CA ARG A 582 6.49 -14.22 42.50
C ARG A 582 7.71 -13.36 42.83
N LYS A 583 8.82 -13.99 43.18
CA LYS A 583 10.08 -13.31 43.49
C LYS A 583 10.74 -12.72 42.23
N ALA A 584 10.72 -13.43 41.11
CA ALA A 584 11.42 -13.02 39.88
C ALA A 584 10.69 -11.92 39.08
N TYR A 585 9.35 -11.86 39.13
CA TYR A 585 8.57 -11.00 38.24
C TYR A 585 7.55 -10.10 38.97
N PHE A 586 7.00 -10.55 40.10
CA PHE A 586 5.87 -9.87 40.75
C PHE A 586 6.26 -9.02 41.97
N ALA A 587 7.53 -9.04 42.40
CA ALA A 587 8.15 -8.22 43.46
C ALA A 587 7.16 -7.54 44.43
N VAL A 588 6.58 -8.36 45.32
CA VAL A 588 5.95 -7.92 46.58
C VAL A 588 6.64 -8.64 47.73
#